data_AF-A0A388TBU3-F1
#
_entry.id   AF-A0A388TBU3-F1
#
_cell.length_a   1.000
_cell.length_b   1.000
_cell.length_c   1.000
_cell.angle_alpha   90.00
_cell.angle_beta   90.00
_cell.angle_gamma   90.00
#
_symmetry.space_group_name_H-M   'P 1'
#
loop_
_entity.id
_entity.type
_entity.pdbx_description
1 polymer ?
#
loop_
_entity_poly.entity_id
_entity_poly.type
_entity_poly.pdbx_seq_one_letter_code
_entity_poly.pdbx_strand_id
1 'polypeptide(L)'
;MTNEILKKLISGKLEFLRKNSGETNEAAADSLDIDLSEFYRILKGHRLPHLKTLLRINRKYGVSMDWWFSELDGAARDKTPVRQKAFELQIAGLVKKLDAKTQEAVLAMLKILVK
;
A
#
# COMPACT_ATOMS: atom_id res chain seq x y z
N MET A 1 -3.34 13.15 -2.50
CA MET A 1 -2.67 12.34 -3.53
C MET A 1 -3.65 12.17 -4.69
N THR A 2 -3.32 12.66 -5.88
CA THR A 2 -4.23 12.65 -7.04
C THR A 2 -4.24 11.29 -7.73
N ASN A 3 -5.42 10.84 -8.15
CA ASN A 3 -5.64 9.55 -8.84
C ASN A 3 -4.70 9.38 -10.07
N GLU A 4 -4.42 10.49 -10.76
CA GLU A 4 -3.51 10.53 -11.92
C GLU A 4 -2.06 10.15 -11.60
N ILE A 5 -1.55 10.50 -10.42
CA ILE A 5 -0.20 10.10 -9.99
C ILE A 5 -0.14 8.59 -9.86
N LEU A 6 -1.16 8.00 -9.25
CA LEU A 6 -1.21 6.56 -9.03
C LEU A 6 -1.37 5.78 -10.34
N LYS A 7 -2.20 6.28 -11.26
CA LYS A 7 -2.36 5.70 -12.60
C LYS A 7 -1.02 5.66 -13.34
N LYS A 8 -0.29 6.77 -13.36
CA LYS A 8 1.02 6.88 -14.01
C LYS A 8 2.06 5.95 -13.38
N LEU A 9 2.08 5.86 -12.05
CA LEU A 9 2.99 4.99 -11.31
C LEU A 9 2.75 3.51 -11.65
N ILE A 10 1.51 3.06 -11.52
CA ILE A 10 1.14 1.67 -11.78
C ILE A 10 1.32 1.32 -13.26
N SER A 11 0.92 2.20 -14.18
CA SER A 11 1.04 1.95 -15.62
C SER A 11 2.50 1.80 -16.05
N GLY A 12 3.39 2.67 -15.57
CA GLY A 12 4.82 2.59 -15.86
C GLY A 12 5.47 1.32 -15.31
N LYS A 13 5.11 0.93 -14.09
CA LYS A 13 5.59 -0.31 -13.47
C LYS A 13 5.07 -1.56 -14.18
N LEU A 14 3.80 -1.58 -14.58
CA LEU A 14 3.23 -2.69 -15.35
C LEU A 14 3.88 -2.80 -16.73
N GLU A 15 4.14 -1.68 -17.39
CA GLU A 15 4.85 -1.66 -18.67
C GLU A 15 6.27 -2.21 -18.56
N PHE A 16 6.99 -1.84 -17.49
CA PHE A 16 8.31 -2.39 -17.18
C PHE A 16 8.26 -3.91 -17.01
N LEU A 17 7.33 -4.43 -16.21
CA LEU A 17 7.18 -5.88 -15.99
C LEU A 17 6.89 -6.62 -17.31
N ARG A 18 5.93 -6.13 -18.10
CA ARG A 18 5.55 -6.73 -19.39
C ARG A 18 6.70 -6.70 -20.41
N LYS A 19 7.48 -5.60 -20.45
CA LYS A 19 8.65 -5.52 -21.34
C LYS A 19 9.73 -6.52 -20.93
N ASN A 20 10.00 -6.65 -19.64
CA ASN A 20 11.02 -7.58 -19.14
C ASN A 20 10.62 -9.05 -19.27
N SER A 21 9.32 -9.38 -19.29
CA SER A 21 8.87 -10.74 -19.57
C SER A 21 8.92 -11.11 -21.06
N GLY A 22 9.07 -10.12 -21.96
CA GLY A 22 9.06 -10.34 -23.42
C GLY A 22 7.67 -10.68 -23.99
N GLU A 23 6.61 -10.58 -23.19
CA GLU A 23 5.26 -10.96 -23.60
C GLU A 23 4.59 -9.88 -24.43
N THR A 24 3.70 -10.27 -25.35
CA THR A 24 2.79 -9.33 -26.01
C THR A 24 1.69 -8.85 -25.04
N ASN A 25 0.90 -7.86 -25.45
CA ASN A 25 -0.21 -7.39 -24.61
C ASN A 25 -1.29 -8.47 -24.45
N GLU A 26 -1.53 -9.25 -25.51
CA GLU A 26 -2.45 -10.37 -25.57
C GLU A 26 -2.02 -11.46 -24.60
N ALA A 27 -0.77 -11.94 -24.71
CA ALA A 27 -0.23 -12.96 -23.81
C ALA A 27 -0.25 -12.50 -22.34
N ALA A 28 0.06 -11.23 -22.07
CA ALA A 28 0.01 -10.67 -20.74
C ALA A 28 -1.42 -10.56 -20.18
N ALA A 29 -2.40 -10.20 -21.00
CA ALA A 29 -3.80 -10.13 -20.61
C ALA A 29 -4.37 -11.54 -20.32
N ASP A 30 -4.10 -12.49 -21.21
CA ASP A 30 -4.54 -13.89 -21.08
C ASP A 30 -4.01 -14.54 -19.80
N SER A 31 -2.71 -14.40 -19.54
CA SER A 31 -2.08 -14.95 -18.32
C SER A 31 -2.52 -14.26 -17.03
N LEU A 32 -3.07 -13.05 -17.10
CA LEU A 32 -3.65 -12.34 -15.96
C LEU A 32 -5.16 -12.56 -15.83
N ASP A 33 -5.78 -13.33 -16.74
CA ASP A 33 -7.21 -13.60 -16.80
C ASP A 33 -8.02 -12.29 -16.79
N ILE A 34 -7.61 -11.35 -17.64
CA ILE A 34 -8.28 -10.05 -17.84
C ILE A 34 -8.46 -9.78 -19.33
N ASP A 35 -9.49 -9.01 -19.66
CA ASP A 35 -9.74 -8.61 -21.04
C ASP A 35 -8.60 -7.73 -21.59
N LEU A 36 -8.25 -7.93 -22.86
CA LEU A 36 -7.19 -7.17 -23.54
C LEU A 36 -7.42 -5.66 -23.47
N SER A 37 -8.66 -5.20 -23.63
CA SER A 37 -8.99 -3.78 -23.55
C SER A 37 -8.82 -3.24 -22.14
N GLU A 38 -9.10 -4.04 -21.11
CA GLU A 38 -8.87 -3.68 -19.72
C GLU A 38 -7.37 -3.60 -19.42
N PHE A 39 -6.59 -4.61 -19.84
CA PHE A 39 -5.14 -4.58 -19.72
C PHE A 39 -4.55 -3.35 -20.39
N TYR A 40 -4.96 -3.04 -21.62
CA TYR A 40 -4.49 -1.88 -22.36
C TYR A 40 -4.82 -0.56 -21.65
N ARG A 41 -6.03 -0.42 -21.09
CA ARG A 41 -6.44 0.78 -20.32
C ARG A 41 -5.60 0.96 -19.05
N ILE A 42 -5.22 -0.12 -18.37
CA ILE A 42 -4.34 -0.07 -17.21
C ILE A 42 -2.92 0.30 -17.65
N LEU A 43 -2.41 -0.35 -18.68
CA LEU A 43 -1.07 -0.13 -19.23
C LEU A 43 -0.86 1.31 -19.73
N LYS A 44 -1.91 1.96 -20.25
CA LYS A 44 -1.89 3.37 -20.67
C LYS A 44 -2.23 4.36 -19.57
N GLY A 45 -2.50 3.89 -18.35
CA GLY A 45 -2.85 4.75 -17.23
C GLY A 45 -4.20 5.45 -17.39
N HIS A 46 -5.11 4.93 -18.23
CA HIS A 46 -6.48 5.45 -18.32
C HIS A 46 -7.33 4.98 -17.14
N ARG A 47 -7.01 3.82 -16.58
CA ARG A 47 -7.74 3.19 -15.47
C ARG A 47 -6.78 2.56 -14.47
N LEU A 48 -7.16 2.59 -13.18
CA LEU A 48 -6.48 1.82 -12.15
C LEU A 48 -6.93 0.36 -12.18
N PRO A 49 -6.01 -0.59 -11.96
CA PRO A 49 -6.40 -1.99 -11.79
C PRO A 49 -7.22 -2.15 -10.50
N HIS A 50 -8.16 -3.08 -10.52
CA HIS A 50 -8.76 -3.56 -9.28
C HIS A 50 -7.72 -4.26 -8.41
N LEU A 51 -7.92 -4.28 -7.09
CA LEU A 51 -7.01 -4.95 -6.16
C LEU A 51 -6.78 -6.43 -6.55
N LYS A 52 -7.82 -7.13 -6.99
CA LYS A 52 -7.72 -8.52 -7.47
C LYS A 52 -6.76 -8.64 -8.66
N THR A 53 -6.83 -7.72 -9.62
CA THR A 53 -5.93 -7.67 -10.78
C THR A 53 -4.49 -7.41 -10.33
N LEU A 54 -4.28 -6.47 -9.42
CA LEU A 54 -2.96 -6.17 -8.87
C LEU A 54 -2.35 -7.39 -8.15
N LEU A 55 -3.16 -8.14 -7.39
CA LEU A 55 -2.72 -9.39 -6.75
C LEU A 55 -2.36 -10.49 -7.77
N ARG A 56 -3.05 -10.56 -8.91
CA ARG A 56 -2.70 -11.49 -10.00
C ARG A 56 -1.36 -11.12 -10.62
N ILE A 57 -1.15 -9.83 -10.88
CA ILE A 57 0.12 -9.30 -11.39
C ILE A 57 1.25 -9.64 -10.41
N ASN A 58 1.04 -9.43 -9.10
CA ASN A 58 2.02 -9.78 -8.06
C ASN A 58 2.44 -11.25 -8.12
N ARG A 59 1.47 -12.16 -8.20
CA ARG A 59 1.74 -13.61 -8.27
C ARG A 59 2.48 -13.99 -9.55
N LYS A 60 2.08 -13.41 -10.69
CA LYS A 60 2.70 -13.70 -11.99
C LYS A 60 4.15 -13.25 -12.06
N TYR A 61 4.42 -11.99 -11.68
CA TYR A 61 5.74 -11.38 -11.87
C TYR A 61 6.62 -11.44 -10.61
N GLY A 62 6.16 -12.08 -9.53
CA GLY A 62 6.93 -12.24 -8.30
C GLY A 62 7.19 -10.94 -7.55
N VAL A 63 6.28 -9.95 -7.65
CA VAL A 63 6.43 -8.65 -6.98
C VAL A 63 5.51 -8.53 -5.75
N SER A 64 5.96 -7.80 -4.73
CA SER A 64 5.18 -7.54 -3.51
C SER A 64 4.21 -6.37 -3.71
N MET A 65 3.22 -6.25 -2.82
CA MET A 65 2.30 -5.10 -2.84
C MET A 65 3.04 -3.78 -2.60
N ASP A 66 4.01 -3.77 -1.69
CA ASP A 66 4.79 -2.58 -1.34
C ASP A 66 5.63 -2.06 -2.51
N TRP A 67 6.06 -2.96 -3.41
CA TRP A 67 6.84 -2.57 -4.58
C TRP A 67 6.13 -1.55 -5.48
N TRP A 68 4.80 -1.60 -5.58
CA TRP A 68 4.04 -0.63 -6.37
C TRP A 68 4.17 0.79 -5.83
N PHE A 69 4.22 0.92 -4.50
CA PHE A 69 4.09 2.20 -3.78
C PHE A 69 5.39 2.69 -3.15
N SER A 70 6.51 1.99 -3.38
CA SER A 70 7.83 2.31 -2.80
C SER A 70 8.33 3.74 -3.08
N GLU A 71 7.87 4.36 -4.17
CA GLU A 71 8.21 5.75 -4.53
C GLU A 71 7.27 6.78 -3.86
N LEU A 72 6.09 6.34 -3.41
CA LEU A 72 5.16 7.18 -2.65
C LEU A 72 5.57 7.33 -1.19
N ASP A 73 6.34 6.37 -0.69
CA ASP A 73 6.93 6.39 0.64
C ASP A 73 7.88 7.58 0.89
N GLY A 74 8.38 8.22 -0.17
CA GLY A 74 9.15 9.45 -0.09
C GLY A 74 8.33 10.69 0.30
N ALA A 75 7.00 10.63 0.24
CA ALA A 75 6.13 11.80 0.47
C ALA A 75 5.50 11.89 1.87
N ALA A 76 5.56 10.83 2.71
CA ALA A 76 4.95 10.86 4.05
C ALA A 76 5.44 9.77 5.01
N ARG A 77 6.70 9.31 4.94
CA ARG A 77 7.26 8.52 6.03
C ARG A 77 7.69 9.45 7.16
N ASP A 78 6.77 9.78 8.05
CA ASP A 78 7.14 9.90 9.46
C ASP A 78 7.85 8.60 9.82
N LYS A 79 9.12 8.69 10.17
CA LYS A 79 10.03 7.56 10.45
C LYS A 79 9.68 6.84 11.75
N THR A 80 8.42 6.83 12.17
CA THR A 80 7.98 6.07 13.34
C THR A 80 7.84 4.61 12.91
N PRO A 81 8.68 3.68 13.38
CA PRO A 81 8.60 2.27 13.00
C PRO A 81 7.19 1.74 13.26
N VAL A 82 6.62 1.01 12.29
CA VAL A 82 5.25 0.47 12.31
C VAL A 82 4.88 -0.22 13.63
N ARG A 83 5.87 -0.84 14.29
CA ARG A 83 5.73 -1.48 15.61
C ARG A 83 5.43 -0.50 16.75
N GLN A 84 6.01 0.70 16.74
CA GLN A 84 5.74 1.75 17.74
C GLN A 84 4.31 2.27 17.59
N LYS A 85 3.86 2.53 16.35
CA LYS A 85 2.50 2.99 16.07
C LYS A 85 1.43 1.94 16.46
N ALA A 86 1.70 0.66 16.23
CA ALA A 86 0.82 -0.41 16.67
C ALA A 86 0.74 -0.51 18.20
N PHE A 87 1.86 -0.32 18.90
CA PHE A 87 1.92 -0.33 20.36
C PHE A 87 1.19 0.87 20.99
N GLU A 88 1.39 2.08 20.44
CA GLU A 88 0.68 3.30 20.84
C GLU A 88 -0.84 3.15 20.71
N LEU A 89 -1.31 2.58 19.59
CA LEU A 89 -2.74 2.34 19.36
C LEU A 89 -3.31 1.31 20.35
N GLN A 90 -2.54 0.29 20.72
CA GLN A 90 -2.96 -0.70 21.73
C GLN A 90 -3.07 -0.04 23.11
N ILE A 91 -2.08 0.75 23.52
CA ILE A 91 -2.13 1.49 24.80
C ILE A 91 -3.32 2.45 24.81
N ALA A 92 -3.51 3.25 23.75
CA ALA A 92 -4.61 4.19 23.66
C ALA A 92 -5.98 3.48 23.75
N GLY A 93 -6.11 2.32 23.10
CA GLY A 93 -7.31 1.49 23.17
C GLY A 93 -7.61 0.93 24.57
N LEU A 94 -6.57 0.57 25.34
CA LEU A 94 -6.70 0.11 26.72
C LEU A 94 -7.05 1.26 27.67
N VAL A 95 -6.38 2.41 27.54
CA VAL A 95 -6.62 3.59 28.39
C VAL A 95 -8.05 4.11 28.20
N LYS A 96 -8.56 4.13 26.97
CA LYS A 96 -9.93 4.60 26.67
C LYS A 96 -11.02 3.76 27.36
N LYS A 97 -10.73 2.51 27.72
CA LYS A 97 -11.68 1.62 28.43
C LYS A 97 -11.72 1.85 29.95
N LEU A 98 -10.78 2.63 30.49
CA LEU A 98 -10.72 2.97 31.90
C LEU A 98 -11.63 4.16 32.22
N ASP A 99 -12.06 4.30 33.47
CA ASP A 99 -12.78 5.48 33.94
C ASP A 99 -11.85 6.71 34.02
N ALA A 100 -12.44 7.91 34.06
CA ALA A 100 -11.70 9.16 33.96
C ALA A 100 -10.63 9.35 35.05
N LYS A 101 -10.89 8.90 36.29
CA LYS A 101 -9.91 9.02 37.38
C LYS A 101 -8.71 8.10 37.15
N THR A 102 -8.96 6.90 36.65
CA THR A 102 -7.91 5.92 36.34
C THR A 102 -7.10 6.34 35.11
N GLN A 103 -7.72 6.98 34.11
CA GLN A 103 -7.00 7.54 32.97
C GLN A 103 -6.00 8.63 33.39
N GLU A 104 -6.40 9.54 34.28
CA GLU A 104 -5.53 10.59 34.81
C GLU A 104 -4.33 10.02 35.59
N ALA A 105 -4.58 9.01 36.43
CA ALA A 105 -3.52 8.33 37.18
C ALA A 105 -2.50 7.66 36.24
N VAL A 106 -2.96 6.93 35.22
CA VAL A 106 -2.09 6.29 34.22
C VAL A 106 -1.27 7.34 33.45
N LEU A 107 -1.90 8.46 33.08
CA LEU A 107 -1.22 9.54 32.36
C LEU A 107 -0.15 10.23 33.22
N ALA A 108 -0.40 10.40 34.52
CA ALA A 108 0.60 10.90 35.47
C ALA A 108 1.78 9.92 35.63
N MET A 109 1.52 8.62 35.70
CA MET A 109 2.58 7.59 35.76
C MET A 109 3.45 7.58 34.50
N LEU A 110 2.85 7.64 33.32
CA LEU A 110 3.57 7.68 32.05
C LEU A 110 4.47 8.93 31.94
N LYS A 111 3.99 10.08 32.42
CA LYS A 111 4.78 11.33 32.47
C LYS A 111 6.01 11.23 33.38
N ILE A 112 5.96 10.42 34.43
CA ILE A 112 7.11 10.20 35.34
C ILE A 112 8.17 9.30 34.67
N LEU A 113 7.72 8.34 33.85
CA LEU A 113 8.58 7.36 33.18
C LEU A 113 9.29 7.92 31.93
N VAL A 114 8.71 8.93 31.28
CA VAL A 114 9.33 9.64 30.16
C VAL A 114 10.14 10.80 30.74
N LYS A 115 11.40 10.52 31.09
CA LYS A 115 12.40 11.52 31.51
C LYS A 115 13.40 11.76 30.39
#